data_AF-A0AAV4IW79-F1
#
_entry.id   AF-A0AAV4IW79-F1
#
_cell.length_a   1.000
_cell.length_b   1.000
_cell.length_c   1.000
_cell.angle_alpha   90.00
_cell.angle_beta   90.00
_cell.angle_gamma   90.00
#
_symmetry.space_group_name_H-M   'P 1'
#
loop_
_entity.id
_entity.type
_entity.pdbx_description
1 polymer ?
#
loop_
_entity_poly.entity_id
_entity_poly.type
_entity_poly.pdbx_seq_one_letter_code
_entity_poly.pdbx_strand_id
1 'polypeptide(L)'
;MWDDKMYRRDVALIFDREANQILMALEPINHSIIRSRLYSGFEKLTIVQCCAPTEDAADGENDEFYSELQEILAYIPKHDITIVMGDINAKIGSDNTMFEEYIGKHGLEVKKKKTSNNKGRFV
;
A
#
# COMPACT_ATOMS: atom_id res chain seq x y z
N MET A 1 17.42 -19.58 -25.32
CA MET A 1 16.35 -18.63 -24.96
C MET A 1 16.42 -18.46 -23.46
N TRP A 2 16.99 -17.35 -23.00
CA TRP A 2 16.92 -16.97 -21.59
C TRP A 2 15.67 -16.12 -21.43
N ASP A 3 14.78 -16.52 -20.52
CA ASP A 3 13.58 -15.77 -20.15
C ASP A 3 14.03 -14.69 -19.15
N ASP A 4 14.46 -13.54 -19.67
CA ASP A 4 14.74 -12.34 -18.89
C ASP A 4 13.42 -11.67 -18.44
N LYS A 5 12.56 -12.42 -17.75
CA LYS A 5 11.59 -11.79 -16.85
C LYS A 5 12.40 -11.20 -15.71
N MET A 6 12.90 -9.98 -15.91
CA MET A 6 13.30 -9.10 -14.82
C MET A 6 12.15 -9.13 -13.81
N TYR A 7 12.38 -9.75 -12.65
CA TYR A 7 11.50 -9.63 -11.48
C TYR A 7 11.54 -8.16 -11.04
N ARG A 8 10.76 -7.32 -11.71
CA ARG A 8 10.58 -5.93 -11.37
C ARG A 8 9.89 -5.89 -10.02
N ARG A 9 10.60 -5.38 -9.01
CA ARG A 9 10.02 -5.02 -7.72
C ARG A 9 9.63 -3.56 -7.80
N ASP A 10 8.39 -3.26 -7.43
CA ASP A 10 7.84 -1.90 -7.48
C ASP A 10 8.05 -1.16 -6.15
N VAL A 11 8.69 -1.82 -5.17
CA VAL A 11 9.02 -1.28 -3.86
C VAL A 11 10.50 -1.42 -3.53
N ALA A 12 11.00 -0.48 -2.73
CA ALA A 12 12.34 -0.51 -2.17
C ALA A 12 12.34 0.08 -0.75
N LEU A 13 13.22 -0.45 0.11
CA LEU A 13 13.57 0.12 1.40
C LEU A 13 15.07 0.36 1.42
N ILE A 14 15.46 1.56 1.82
CA ILE A 14 16.87 1.97 1.92
C ILE A 14 17.11 2.37 3.37
N PHE A 15 18.12 1.77 3.98
CA PHE A 15 18.58 2.09 5.32
C PHE A 15 19.91 2.82 5.23
N ASP A 16 20.10 3.82 6.09
CA ASP A 16 21.44 4.36 6.32
C ASP A 16 22.29 3.33 7.09
N ARG A 17 23.55 3.69 7.35
CA ARG A 17 24.50 2.78 7.99
C ARG A 17 24.06 2.36 9.40
N GLU A 18 23.45 3.27 10.14
CA GLU A 18 23.10 3.09 11.56
C GLU A 18 21.85 2.21 11.68
N ALA A 19 20.82 2.50 10.89
CA ALA A 19 19.63 1.66 10.79
C ALA A 19 19.95 0.25 10.30
N ASN A 20 20.89 0.11 9.36
CA ASN A 20 21.30 -1.21 8.88
C ASN A 20 22.02 -2.06 9.94
N GLN A 21 22.64 -1.45 10.95
CA GLN A 21 23.27 -2.21 12.06
C GLN A 21 22.26 -2.84 13.01
N ILE A 22 21.07 -2.24 13.12
CA ILE A 22 19.98 -2.73 13.97
C ILE A 22 18.94 -3.54 13.19
N LEU A 23 19.16 -3.76 11.89
CA LEU A 23 18.31 -4.56 11.02
C LEU A 23 18.43 -6.04 11.40
N MET A 24 17.32 -6.61 11.87
CA MET A 24 17.22 -8.03 12.20
C MET A 24 16.83 -8.87 11.00
N ALA A 25 15.94 -8.35 10.15
CA ALA A 25 15.42 -9.04 8.98
C ALA A 25 15.00 -8.04 7.91
N LEU A 26 15.24 -8.38 6.65
CA LEU A 26 14.71 -7.70 5.47
C LEU A 26 14.21 -8.77 4.50
N GLU A 27 12.91 -8.83 4.34
CA GLU A 27 12.21 -9.91 3.65
C GLU A 27 11.38 -9.31 2.51
N PRO A 28 11.84 -9.45 1.24
CA PRO A 28 11.01 -9.14 0.09
C PRO A 28 9.95 -10.24 -0.03
N ILE A 29 8.71 -9.94 0.38
CA ILE A 29 7.63 -10.93 0.44
C ILE A 29 7.16 -11.26 -0.99
N ASN A 30 6.92 -10.24 -1.79
CA ASN A 30 6.53 -10.37 -3.19
C ASN A 30 7.10 -9.18 -4.01
N HIS A 31 6.56 -8.92 -5.20
CA HIS A 31 7.01 -7.82 -6.06
C HIS A 31 6.62 -6.42 -5.54
N SER A 32 5.59 -6.33 -4.70
CA SER A 32 4.93 -5.11 -4.25
C SER A 32 5.00 -4.88 -2.73
N ILE A 33 5.57 -5.82 -1.95
CA ILE A 33 5.67 -5.75 -0.49
C ILE A 33 7.06 -6.17 0.00
N ILE A 34 7.68 -5.34 0.83
CA ILE A 34 8.90 -5.64 1.58
C ILE A 34 8.60 -5.45 3.06
N ARG A 35 8.93 -6.45 3.87
CA ARG A 35 8.93 -6.35 5.34
C ARG A 35 10.35 -6.19 5.83
N SER A 36 10.56 -5.32 6.81
CA SER A 36 11.80 -5.23 7.56
C SER A 36 11.51 -5.22 9.05
N ARG A 37 12.44 -5.73 9.84
CA ARG A 37 12.37 -5.72 11.30
C ARG A 37 13.67 -5.20 11.87
N LEU A 38 13.58 -4.20 12.73
CA LEU A 38 14.71 -3.54 13.38
C LEU A 38 14.59 -3.66 14.90
N TYR A 39 15.73 -3.63 15.59
CA TYR A 39 15.77 -3.61 17.05
C TYR A 39 16.72 -2.54 17.58
N SER A 40 16.16 -1.44 18.07
CA SER A 40 16.91 -0.28 18.57
C SER A 40 17.45 -0.47 20.01
N GLY A 41 17.32 -1.67 20.58
CA GLY A 41 17.69 -1.97 21.98
C GLY A 41 16.56 -1.74 22.98
N PHE A 42 15.48 -1.05 22.61
CA PHE A 42 14.29 -0.85 23.44
C PHE A 42 13.14 -1.71 22.93
N GLU A 43 12.54 -1.28 21.82
CA GLU A 43 11.42 -1.95 21.18
C GLU A 43 11.82 -2.47 19.79
N LYS A 44 11.09 -3.48 19.34
CA LYS A 44 11.22 -3.96 17.97
C LYS A 44 10.28 -3.17 17.07
N LEU A 45 10.80 -2.78 15.92
CA LEU A 45 10.08 -2.04 14.91
C LEU A 45 9.95 -2.94 13.68
N THR A 46 8.71 -3.20 13.26
CA THR A 46 8.44 -3.83 11.96
C THR A 46 7.92 -2.79 10.99
N ILE A 47 8.59 -2.64 9.85
CA ILE A 47 8.17 -1.77 8.75
C ILE A 47 7.70 -2.64 7.60
N VAL A 48 6.48 -2.42 7.13
CA VAL A 48 5.93 -3.01 5.91
C VAL A 48 5.83 -1.91 4.87
N GLN A 49 6.73 -1.94 3.88
CA GLN A 49 6.66 -1.08 2.71
C GLN A 49 5.86 -1.79 1.62
N CYS A 50 4.78 -1.19 1.15
CA CYS A 50 3.97 -1.78 0.09
C CYS A 50 3.56 -0.76 -0.99
N CYS A 51 3.28 -1.27 -2.19
CA CYS A 51 2.74 -0.51 -3.31
C CYS A 51 1.53 -1.26 -3.86
N ALA A 52 0.34 -0.68 -3.76
CA ALA A 52 -0.88 -1.31 -4.24
C ALA A 52 -0.93 -1.34 -5.77
N PRO A 53 -1.61 -2.34 -6.36
CA PRO A 53 -1.82 -2.40 -7.81
C PRO A 53 -2.49 -1.12 -8.36
N THR A 54 -2.16 -0.77 -9.60
CA THR A 54 -2.73 0.40 -10.30
C THR A 54 -4.17 0.16 -10.77
N GLU A 55 -4.88 1.19 -11.22
CA GLU A 55 -6.26 1.04 -11.75
C GLU A 55 -6.36 0.10 -12.96
N ASP A 56 -5.27 -0.08 -13.71
CA ASP A 56 -5.20 -0.99 -14.87
C ASP A 56 -4.86 -2.45 -14.48
N ALA A 57 -4.77 -2.75 -13.17
CA ALA A 57 -4.54 -4.08 -12.63
C ALA A 57 -5.68 -5.05 -13.02
N ALA A 58 -5.38 -6.33 -13.15
CA ALA A 58 -6.39 -7.33 -13.50
C ALA A 58 -7.44 -7.47 -12.40
N ASP A 59 -8.66 -7.88 -12.78
CA ASP A 59 -9.74 -8.14 -11.83
C ASP A 59 -9.27 -9.15 -10.76
N GLY A 60 -9.34 -8.73 -9.50
CA GLY A 60 -8.94 -9.54 -8.34
C GLY A 60 -7.51 -9.28 -7.81
N GLU A 61 -6.62 -8.62 -8.56
CA GLU A 61 -5.26 -8.32 -8.07
C GLU A 61 -5.26 -7.42 -6.83
N ASN A 62 -6.22 -6.48 -6.76
CA ASN A 62 -6.40 -5.65 -5.56
C ASN A 62 -6.79 -6.50 -4.34
N ASP A 63 -7.76 -7.41 -4.48
CA ASP A 63 -8.23 -8.24 -3.38
C ASP A 63 -7.14 -9.19 -2.89
N GLU A 64 -6.38 -9.77 -3.83
CA GLU A 64 -5.21 -10.61 -3.51
C GLU A 64 -4.15 -9.81 -2.74
N PHE A 65 -3.80 -8.60 -3.22
CA PHE A 65 -2.86 -7.72 -2.53
C PHE A 65 -3.29 -7.40 -1.10
N TYR A 66 -4.56 -7.01 -0.89
CA TYR A 66 -5.06 -6.67 0.44
C TYR A 66 -5.17 -7.89 1.35
N SER A 67 -5.51 -9.07 0.83
CA SER A 67 -5.50 -10.33 1.57
C SER A 67 -4.10 -10.70 2.04
N GLU A 68 -3.11 -10.63 1.14
CA GLU A 68 -1.72 -10.94 1.46
C GLU A 68 -1.14 -9.93 2.46
N LEU A 69 -1.42 -8.64 2.29
CA LEU A 69 -1.05 -7.60 3.25
C LEU A 69 -1.65 -7.89 4.64
N GLN A 70 -2.93 -8.27 4.71
CA GLN A 70 -3.59 -8.61 5.97
C GLN A 70 -2.94 -9.82 6.66
N GLU A 71 -2.56 -10.86 5.89
CA GLU A 71 -1.83 -12.00 6.42
C GLU A 71 -0.47 -11.58 6.98
N ILE A 72 0.30 -10.79 6.23
CA ILE A 72 1.61 -10.28 6.68
C ILE A 72 1.48 -9.56 8.01
N LEU A 73 0.47 -8.68 8.15
CA LEU A 73 0.22 -7.93 9.39
C LEU A 73 -0.18 -8.84 10.55
N ALA A 74 -0.96 -9.89 10.29
CA ALA A 74 -1.37 -10.85 11.32
C ALA A 74 -0.19 -11.66 11.88
N TYR A 75 0.86 -11.88 11.10
CA TYR A 75 2.07 -12.58 11.54
C TYR A 75 3.06 -11.70 12.32
N ILE A 76 2.88 -10.37 12.33
CA ILE A 76 3.77 -9.48 13.07
C ILE A 76 3.55 -9.69 14.58
N PRO A 77 4.61 -9.90 15.37
CA PRO A 77 4.47 -10.05 16.81
C PRO A 77 3.79 -8.82 17.43
N LYS A 78 2.77 -9.04 18.27
CA LYS A 78 1.96 -7.94 18.86
C LYS A 78 2.73 -6.90 19.68
N HIS A 79 3.95 -7.23 20.11
CA HIS A 79 4.82 -6.31 20.86
C HIS A 79 5.68 -5.42 19.95
N ASP A 80 5.75 -5.74 18.65
CA ASP A 80 6.46 -4.88 17.70
C ASP A 80 5.62 -3.63 17.43
N ILE A 81 6.28 -2.48 17.44
CA ILE A 81 5.74 -1.28 16.82
C ILE A 81 5.66 -1.58 15.32
N THR A 82 4.47 -1.46 14.73
CA THR A 82 4.24 -1.74 13.32
C THR A 82 4.00 -0.46 12.55
N ILE A 83 4.76 -0.24 11.48
CA ILE A 83 4.56 0.85 10.53
C ILE A 83 4.25 0.23 9.16
N VAL A 84 3.09 0.56 8.61
CA VAL A 84 2.74 0.26 7.22
C VAL A 84 2.87 1.54 6.41
N MET A 85 3.65 1.51 5.34
CA MET A 85 3.95 2.69 4.54
C MET A 85 4.14 2.35 3.06
N GLY A 86 4.11 3.38 2.22
CA GLY A 86 4.22 3.28 0.77
C GLY A 86 2.96 3.79 0.05
N ASP A 87 2.87 3.49 -1.24
CA ASP A 87 1.73 3.91 -2.06
C ASP A 87 0.65 2.84 -2.03
N ILE A 88 -0.23 2.91 -1.03
CA ILE A 88 -1.25 1.88 -0.81
C ILE A 88 -2.48 2.13 -1.71
N ASN A 89 -2.50 3.17 -2.57
CA ASN A 89 -3.61 3.56 -3.46
C ASN A 89 -5.02 3.21 -2.93
N ALA A 90 -5.25 3.47 -1.64
CA ALA A 90 -6.45 3.03 -0.96
C ALA A 90 -7.63 3.84 -1.50
N LYS A 91 -8.51 3.18 -2.28
CA LYS A 91 -9.85 3.69 -2.53
C LYS A 91 -10.62 3.54 -1.23
N ILE A 92 -10.56 4.57 -0.39
CA ILE A 92 -11.40 4.64 0.80
C ILE A 92 -12.84 4.60 0.29
N GLY A 93 -13.62 3.64 0.77
CA GLY A 93 -15.00 3.45 0.34
C GLY A 93 -15.81 4.75 0.45
N SER A 94 -16.99 4.80 -0.18
CA SER A 94 -17.86 5.97 -0.10
C SER A 94 -18.33 6.32 1.32
N ASP A 95 -18.10 5.44 2.29
CA ASP A 95 -18.38 5.68 3.70
C ASP A 95 -17.15 6.29 4.40
N ASN A 96 -17.01 7.60 4.26
CA ASN A 96 -15.99 8.41 4.95
C ASN A 96 -16.48 8.98 6.29
N THR A 97 -17.66 8.58 6.78
CA THR A 97 -18.32 9.23 7.93
C THR A 97 -17.51 9.23 9.22
N MET A 98 -16.55 8.30 9.37
CA MET A 98 -15.70 8.17 10.55
C MET A 98 -14.29 8.80 10.41
N PHE A 99 -13.93 9.31 9.23
CA PHE A 99 -12.56 9.72 8.91
C PHE A 99 -12.45 11.10 8.24
N GLU A 100 -13.53 11.89 8.24
CA GLU A 100 -13.60 13.23 7.60
C GLU A 100 -12.52 14.21 8.10
N GLU A 101 -12.01 14.03 9.32
CA GLU A 101 -10.94 14.87 9.88
C GLU A 101 -9.55 14.51 9.32
N TYR A 102 -9.36 13.27 8.88
CA TYR A 102 -8.07 12.72 8.44
C TYR A 102 -7.97 12.54 6.92
N ILE A 103 -9.12 12.49 6.24
CA ILE A 103 -9.22 12.32 4.78
C ILE A 103 -9.62 13.65 4.14
N GLY A 104 -8.85 14.11 3.16
CA GLY A 104 -9.18 15.32 2.39
C GLY A 104 -10.55 15.22 1.69
N LYS A 105 -11.29 16.33 1.65
CA LYS A 105 -12.67 16.46 1.11
C LYS A 105 -12.88 16.04 -0.36
N HIS A 106 -11.84 15.57 -1.06
CA HIS A 106 -11.84 15.28 -2.49
C HIS A 106 -11.57 13.79 -2.83
N GLY A 107 -11.70 12.89 -1.85
CA GLY A 107 -11.34 11.47 -2.03
C GLY A 107 -12.09 10.70 -3.14
N LEU A 108 -13.25 11.16 -3.60
CA LEU A 108 -14.01 10.50 -4.68
C LEU A 108 -14.83 11.52 -5.49
N GLU A 109 -14.38 11.86 -6.70
CA GLU A 109 -15.29 12.45 -7.69
C GLU A 109 -16.08 11.30 -8.32
N VAL A 110 -17.34 11.14 -7.92
CA VAL A 110 -18.26 10.17 -8.52
C VAL A 110 -18.38 10.51 -10.02
N LYS A 111 -17.69 9.76 -10.89
CA LYS A 111 -17.90 9.83 -12.34
C LYS A 111 -19.33 9.40 -12.66
N LYS A 112 -20.27 10.35 -12.64
CA LYS A 112 -21.60 10.15 -13.21
C LYS A 112 -21.41 9.83 -14.69
N LYS A 113 -21.87 8.65 -15.12
CA LYS A 113 -21.99 8.29 -16.54
C LYS A 113 -22.70 9.44 -17.25
N LYS A 114 -22.02 10.09 -18.20
CA LYS A 114 -22.66 11.04 -19.12
C LYS A 114 -23.58 10.26 -20.04
N THR A 115 -24.83 10.10 -19.65
CA THR A 115 -25.89 9.84 -20.62
C THR A 115 -26.11 11.13 -21.39
N SER A 116 -25.75 11.13 -22.67
CA SER A 116 -26.07 12.19 -23.62
C SER A 116 -27.56 12.51 -23.54
N ASN A 117 -27.90 13.76 -23.25
CA ASN A 117 -29.00 14.42 -23.94
C ASN A 117 -28.86 15.94 -23.86
N ASN A 118 -28.73 16.51 -25.05
CA ASN A 118 -28.69 17.92 -25.37
C ASN A 118 -29.99 18.62 -24.93
N LYS A 119 -29.88 19.75 -24.19
CA LYS A 119 -30.68 20.99 -24.33
C LYS A 119 -30.47 21.95 -23.14
N GLY A 120 -29.91 23.13 -23.41
CA GLY A 120 -30.55 24.38 -22.99
C GLY A 120 -29.85 25.30 -21.98
N ARG A 121 -29.32 26.40 -22.54
CA ARG A 121 -29.23 27.78 -22.02
C ARG A 121 -28.21 28.12 -20.93
N PHE A 122 -27.19 28.85 -21.40
CA PHE A 122 -26.45 29.85 -20.65
C PHE A 122 -27.36 31.05 -20.29
N VAL A 123 -27.27 31.47 -19.04
CA VAL A 123 -27.22 32.89 -18.63
C VAL A 123 -26.26 32.99 -17.46
#